data_AF-A0A8D2MXG1-F1
#
_entry.id   AF-A0A8D2MXG1-F1
#
_cell.length_a   1.000
_cell.length_b   1.000
_cell.length_c   1.000
_cell.angle_alpha   90.00
_cell.angle_beta   90.00
_cell.angle_gamma   90.00
#
_symmetry.space_group_name_H-M   'P 1'
#
loop_
_entity.id
_entity.type
_entity.pdbx_description
1 polymer ?
#
loop_
_entity_poly.entity_id
_entity_poly.type
_entity_poly.pdbx_seq_one_letter_code
_entity_poly.pdbx_strand_id
1 'polypeptide(L)'
;MAEETAKRAEEQELTEGKLREALHELKQITAQEAVLQQQVLQQSQQLRAVQEENELQRQKLQEEVAGYREQSRQHSLTILALEDRLLEATQQQKVLEEEKAALVEKMEGLQCDAHSSASGAWLEICPAMESHACLRKLREELAVVQGMLLEKKAVISRLSRELSETRARMSDMRGELSEEQKVELEHSQRQLKHREWEVNQLREKLSEMSSLVEEKDQAPRAAADELSQAQRHCQVLRDASQQTLENTEDAPRTPVQLSEASQREPPSALAELGAKCRGLRHEETIQRQKEGLAELRARVKMLEKRQCSGAVKSDSEPLVVWMEDLPEKIVQQRGLELEPVPVLGEKLRAGKVPDHVPNGSSFRITNSTVSLERAEATDMGEKMYLDVIGALGNLVEMKELSGMQPLQHLPQERRAEVGLQRQKALELLYKKIRNLQVRLERKEKVLKDYEESVEQLRQSQASLRRCQEEMSNLEDEAHRGAEEKALLREALERMQLQLDQEKRLRQAAKRHKPGATKTLCSGKPKARGGAARLGRSWEQHHRDLH
;
A
#
# COMPACT_ATOMS: atom_id res chain seq x y z
N MET A 1 38.52 -81.58 20.00
CA MET A 1 37.35 -81.27 20.86
C MET A 1 37.40 -79.85 21.42
N ALA A 2 38.18 -79.52 22.47
CA ALA A 2 38.15 -78.18 23.09
C ALA A 2 38.61 -77.03 22.16
N GLU A 3 39.61 -77.27 21.32
CA GLU A 3 40.14 -76.24 20.40
C GLU A 3 39.20 -75.99 19.20
N GLU A 4 38.48 -77.01 18.75
CA GLU A 4 37.46 -76.88 17.70
C GLU A 4 36.20 -76.17 18.20
N THR A 5 35.84 -76.37 19.47
CA THR A 5 34.73 -75.64 20.09
C THR A 5 35.06 -74.16 20.31
N ALA A 6 36.31 -73.82 20.63
CA ALA A 6 36.76 -72.43 20.76
C ALA A 6 36.77 -71.69 19.41
N LYS A 7 37.32 -72.31 18.35
CA LYS A 7 37.30 -71.73 17.00
C LYS A 7 35.88 -71.51 16.47
N ARG A 8 34.95 -72.44 16.74
CA ARG A 8 33.53 -72.27 16.40
C ARG A 8 32.85 -71.14 17.19
N ALA A 9 33.22 -70.94 18.45
CA ALA A 9 32.70 -69.84 19.25
C ALA A 9 33.20 -68.47 18.76
N GLU A 10 34.48 -68.37 18.39
CA GLU A 10 35.06 -67.15 17.80
C GLU A 10 34.45 -66.83 16.43
N GLU A 11 34.24 -67.84 15.58
CA GLU A 11 33.53 -67.68 14.31
C GLU A 11 32.08 -67.23 14.51
N GLN A 12 31.38 -67.78 15.52
CA GLN A 12 30.03 -67.33 15.89
C GLN A 12 30.01 -65.87 16.34
N GLU A 13 30.89 -65.45 17.25
CA GLU A 13 30.96 -64.05 17.68
C GLU A 13 31.26 -63.10 16.52
N LEU A 14 32.18 -63.47 15.62
CA LEU A 14 32.48 -62.67 14.42
C LEU A 14 31.27 -62.56 13.48
N THR A 15 30.48 -63.64 13.33
CA THR A 15 29.26 -63.59 12.52
C THR A 15 28.16 -62.77 13.19
N GLU A 16 28.00 -62.87 14.51
CA GLU A 16 27.04 -62.07 15.27
C GLU A 16 27.38 -60.58 15.25
N GLY A 17 28.67 -60.22 15.37
CA GLY A 17 29.14 -58.85 15.23
C GLY A 17 28.76 -58.24 13.88
N LYS A 18 29.05 -58.95 12.79
CA LYS A 18 28.68 -58.54 11.42
C LYS A 18 27.16 -58.42 11.24
N LEU A 19 26.39 -59.30 11.88
CA LEU A 19 24.93 -59.28 11.82
C LEU A 19 24.36 -58.07 12.57
N ARG A 20 24.94 -57.70 13.71
CA ARG A 20 24.58 -56.49 14.47
C ARG A 20 24.92 -55.22 13.71
N GLU A 21 26.08 -55.16 13.06
CA GLU A 21 26.50 -54.05 12.19
C GLU A 21 25.53 -53.89 11.01
N ALA A 22 25.23 -54.97 10.28
CA ALA A 22 24.26 -54.95 9.18
C ALA A 22 22.86 -54.51 9.64
N LEU A 23 22.41 -54.96 10.81
CA LEU A 23 21.13 -54.50 11.40
C LEU A 23 21.16 -53.02 11.77
N HIS A 24 22.30 -52.49 12.22
CA HIS A 24 22.45 -51.07 12.52
C HIS A 24 22.42 -50.23 11.24
N GLU A 25 23.12 -50.66 10.19
CA GLU A 25 23.10 -49.99 8.87
C GLU A 25 21.69 -49.97 8.29
N LEU A 26 20.97 -51.09 8.37
CA LEU A 26 19.60 -51.20 7.88
C LEU A 26 18.66 -50.25 8.64
N LYS A 27 18.81 -50.15 9.97
CA LYS A 27 18.06 -49.17 10.79
C LYS A 27 18.39 -47.73 10.38
N GLN A 28 19.66 -47.41 10.14
CA GLN A 28 20.06 -46.07 9.68
C GLN A 28 19.46 -45.74 8.31
N ILE A 29 19.50 -46.68 7.36
CA ILE A 29 18.92 -46.50 6.03
C ILE A 29 17.41 -46.30 6.14
N THR A 30 16.69 -47.09 6.95
CA THR A 30 15.24 -46.92 7.13
C THR A 30 14.88 -45.57 7.77
N ALA A 31 15.70 -45.07 8.69
CA ALA A 31 15.49 -43.75 9.28
C ALA A 31 15.74 -42.63 8.25
N GLN A 32 16.78 -42.75 7.43
CA GLN A 32 17.06 -41.81 6.34
C GLN A 32 15.96 -41.83 5.27
N GLU A 33 15.46 -43.01 4.92
CA GLU A 33 14.35 -43.16 3.99
C GLU A 33 13.07 -42.50 4.51
N ALA A 34 12.73 -42.68 5.79
CA ALA A 34 11.57 -42.03 6.40
C ALA A 34 11.67 -40.49 6.37
N VAL A 35 12.87 -39.93 6.62
CA VAL A 35 13.11 -38.48 6.53
C VAL A 35 12.96 -37.98 5.10
N LEU A 36 13.51 -38.70 4.12
CA LEU A 36 13.38 -38.34 2.70
C LEU A 36 11.92 -38.43 2.24
N GLN A 37 11.18 -39.46 2.65
CA GLN A 37 9.76 -39.59 2.35
C GLN A 37 8.95 -38.41 2.94
N GLN A 38 9.26 -38.00 4.18
CA GLN A 38 8.63 -36.84 4.79
C GLN A 38 8.97 -35.54 4.04
N GLN A 39 10.21 -35.37 3.60
CA GLN A 39 10.63 -34.22 2.82
C GLN A 39 9.92 -34.17 1.45
N VAL A 40 9.80 -35.30 0.75
CA VAL A 40 9.06 -35.40 -0.52
C VAL A 40 7.58 -35.08 -0.32
N LEU A 41 6.96 -35.57 0.77
CA LEU A 41 5.58 -35.24 1.11
C LEU A 41 5.39 -33.73 1.32
N GLN A 42 6.28 -33.10 2.08
CA GLN A 42 6.24 -31.65 2.31
C GLN A 42 6.40 -30.87 1.00
N GLN A 43 7.35 -31.25 0.15
CA GLN A 43 7.54 -30.65 -1.17
C GLN A 43 6.29 -30.83 -2.05
N SER A 44 5.68 -32.01 -2.04
CA SER A 44 4.46 -32.27 -2.81
C SER A 44 3.27 -31.43 -2.36
N GLN A 45 3.15 -31.16 -1.06
CA GLN A 45 2.12 -30.29 -0.49
C GLN A 45 2.36 -28.82 -0.88
N GLN A 46 3.61 -28.36 -0.81
CA GLN A 46 3.98 -27.01 -1.24
C GLN A 46 3.71 -26.79 -2.73
N LEU A 47 4.09 -27.75 -3.58
CA LEU A 47 3.81 -27.69 -5.01
C LEU A 47 2.31 -27.64 -5.30
N ARG A 48 1.51 -28.43 -4.56
CA ARG A 48 0.05 -28.41 -4.71
C ARG A 48 -0.55 -27.06 -4.32
N ALA A 49 -0.11 -26.48 -3.21
CA ALA A 49 -0.57 -25.16 -2.77
C ALA A 49 -0.25 -24.06 -3.80
N VAL A 50 0.97 -24.08 -4.34
CA VAL A 50 1.39 -23.14 -5.40
C VAL A 50 0.58 -23.35 -6.68
N GLN A 51 0.27 -24.60 -7.03
CA GLN A 51 -0.55 -24.92 -8.19
C GLN A 51 -1.99 -24.41 -8.04
N GLU A 52 -2.61 -24.63 -6.88
CA GLU A 52 -3.96 -24.13 -6.56
C GLU A 52 -4.02 -22.60 -6.58
N GLU A 53 -3.00 -21.93 -6.04
CA GLU A 53 -2.90 -20.46 -6.09
C GLU A 53 -2.76 -19.93 -7.53
N ASN A 54 -1.95 -20.60 -8.36
CA ASN A 54 -1.80 -20.23 -9.76
C ASN A 54 -3.11 -20.43 -10.54
N GLU A 55 -3.83 -21.51 -10.29
CA GLU A 55 -5.15 -21.77 -10.89
C GLU A 55 -6.18 -20.71 -10.48
N LEU A 56 -6.20 -20.32 -9.21
CA LEU A 56 -7.07 -19.25 -8.72
C LEU A 56 -6.72 -17.90 -9.38
N GLN A 57 -5.43 -17.57 -9.51
CA GLN A 57 -4.99 -16.35 -10.19
C GLN A 57 -5.41 -16.37 -11.68
N ARG A 58 -5.27 -17.51 -12.36
CA ARG A 58 -5.73 -17.68 -13.75
C ARG A 58 -7.23 -17.47 -13.89
N GLN A 59 -8.03 -17.99 -12.96
CA GLN A 59 -9.48 -17.79 -12.97
C GLN A 59 -9.85 -16.31 -12.80
N LYS A 60 -9.24 -15.61 -11.83
CA LYS A 60 -9.45 -14.16 -11.64
C LYS A 60 -9.11 -13.36 -12.88
N LEU A 61 -7.96 -13.64 -13.51
CA LEU A 61 -7.56 -12.98 -14.74
C LEU A 61 -8.53 -13.27 -15.90
N GLN A 62 -9.07 -14.49 -15.99
CA GLN A 62 -10.08 -14.83 -16.99
C GLN A 62 -11.38 -14.05 -16.78
N GLU A 63 -11.82 -13.88 -15.53
CA GLU A 63 -13.00 -13.09 -15.18
C GLU A 63 -12.81 -11.61 -15.53
N GLU A 64 -11.64 -11.03 -15.21
CA GLU A 64 -11.28 -9.66 -15.60
C GLU A 64 -11.29 -9.49 -17.11
N VAL A 65 -10.68 -10.40 -17.86
CA VAL A 65 -10.68 -10.39 -19.34
C VAL A 65 -12.10 -10.49 -19.89
N ALA A 66 -12.95 -11.34 -19.31
CA ALA A 66 -14.36 -11.42 -19.71
C ALA A 66 -15.10 -10.11 -19.45
N GLY A 67 -14.86 -9.47 -18.31
CA GLY A 67 -15.40 -8.15 -17.98
C GLY A 67 -14.99 -7.07 -18.98
N TYR A 68 -13.69 -6.98 -19.32
CA TYR A 68 -13.20 -6.04 -20.33
C TYR A 68 -13.77 -6.31 -21.73
N ARG A 69 -13.95 -7.58 -22.09
CA ARG A 69 -14.59 -7.95 -23.36
C ARG A 69 -16.03 -7.48 -23.41
N GLU A 70 -16.79 -7.64 -22.33
CA GLU A 70 -18.17 -7.16 -22.28
C GLU A 70 -18.21 -5.63 -22.32
N GLN A 71 -17.33 -4.93 -21.61
CA GLN A 71 -17.23 -3.47 -21.71
C GLN A 71 -16.94 -3.02 -23.15
N SER A 72 -15.98 -3.66 -23.82
CA SER A 72 -15.66 -3.37 -25.22
C SER A 72 -16.86 -3.62 -26.15
N ARG A 73 -17.63 -4.69 -25.90
CA ARG A 73 -18.86 -5.00 -26.61
C ARG A 73 -19.93 -3.92 -26.40
N GLN A 74 -20.16 -3.50 -25.15
CA GLN A 74 -21.10 -2.44 -24.81
C GLN A 74 -20.69 -1.09 -25.42
N HIS A 75 -19.40 -0.75 -25.41
CA HIS A 75 -18.89 0.45 -26.08
C HIS A 75 -19.13 0.40 -27.59
N SER A 76 -18.87 -0.76 -28.21
CA SER A 76 -19.11 -0.94 -29.65
C SER A 76 -20.59 -0.75 -30.01
N LEU A 77 -21.51 -1.31 -29.22
CA LEU A 77 -22.95 -1.10 -29.38
C LEU A 77 -23.35 0.37 -29.20
N THR A 78 -22.75 1.06 -28.23
CA THR A 78 -23.00 2.48 -27.99
C THR A 78 -22.51 3.33 -29.16
N ILE A 79 -21.34 3.03 -29.72
CA ILE A 79 -20.80 3.71 -30.90
C ILE A 79 -21.76 3.55 -32.08
N LEU A 80 -22.20 2.32 -32.37
CA LEU A 80 -23.17 2.07 -33.45
C LEU A 80 -24.46 2.89 -33.27
N ALA A 81 -25.03 2.91 -32.06
CA ALA A 81 -26.22 3.71 -31.78
C ALA A 81 -25.99 5.22 -31.95
N LEU A 82 -24.78 5.71 -31.66
CA LEU A 82 -24.41 7.11 -31.88
C LEU A 82 -24.18 7.41 -33.37
N GLU A 83 -23.59 6.48 -34.12
CA GLU A 83 -23.41 6.57 -35.56
C GLU A 83 -24.77 6.62 -36.28
N ASP A 84 -25.73 5.77 -35.91
CA ASP A 84 -27.09 5.78 -36.46
C ASP A 84 -27.78 7.13 -36.22
N ARG A 85 -27.71 7.67 -35.00
CA ARG A 85 -28.27 8.98 -34.66
C ARG A 85 -27.60 10.12 -35.42
N LEU A 86 -26.30 10.02 -35.68
CA LEU A 86 -25.55 11.01 -36.45
C LEU A 86 -25.97 10.96 -37.93
N LEU A 87 -26.19 9.77 -38.47
CA LEU A 87 -26.73 9.59 -39.82
C LEU A 87 -28.13 10.19 -39.95
N GLU A 88 -29.03 9.92 -38.99
CA GLU A 88 -30.37 10.52 -38.95
C GLU A 88 -30.31 12.05 -38.90
N ALA A 89 -29.47 12.62 -38.03
CA ALA A 89 -29.29 14.07 -37.94
C ALA A 89 -28.74 14.67 -39.25
N THR A 90 -27.82 13.97 -39.91
CA THR A 90 -27.25 14.40 -41.20
C THR A 90 -28.32 14.37 -42.30
N GLN A 91 -29.20 13.36 -42.30
CA GLN A 91 -30.34 13.30 -43.23
C GLN A 91 -31.33 14.45 -42.97
N GLN A 92 -31.67 14.72 -41.71
CA GLN A 92 -32.53 15.84 -41.33
C GLN A 92 -31.92 17.19 -41.76
N GLN A 93 -30.61 17.37 -41.59
CA GLN A 93 -29.92 18.58 -42.03
C GLN A 93 -30.02 18.76 -43.55
N LYS A 94 -29.82 17.70 -44.34
CA LYS A 94 -29.98 17.77 -45.81
C LYS A 94 -31.38 18.19 -46.22
N VAL A 95 -32.41 17.61 -45.60
CA VAL A 95 -33.81 17.98 -45.87
C VAL A 95 -34.05 19.47 -45.55
N LEU A 96 -33.57 19.95 -44.40
CA LEU A 96 -33.69 21.37 -44.03
C LEU A 96 -32.91 22.30 -44.98
N GLU A 97 -31.75 21.88 -45.47
CA GLU A 97 -30.98 22.63 -46.46
C GLU A 97 -31.71 22.71 -47.82
N GLU A 98 -32.33 21.62 -48.26
CA GLU A 98 -33.17 21.58 -49.46
C GLU A 98 -34.41 22.46 -49.31
N GLU A 99 -35.10 22.41 -48.16
CA GLU A 99 -36.24 23.29 -47.85
C GLU A 99 -35.83 24.77 -47.83
N LYS A 100 -34.67 25.07 -47.23
CA LYS A 100 -34.10 26.42 -47.23
C LYS A 100 -33.80 26.88 -48.66
N ALA A 101 -33.22 26.05 -49.50
CA ALA A 101 -32.94 26.37 -50.90
C ALA A 101 -34.24 26.66 -51.67
N ALA A 102 -35.27 25.80 -51.49
CA ALA A 102 -36.57 26.01 -52.12
C ALA A 102 -37.28 27.29 -51.64
N LEU A 103 -37.11 27.67 -50.37
CA LEU A 103 -37.64 28.95 -49.86
C LEU A 103 -36.88 30.15 -50.43
N VAL A 104 -35.56 30.06 -50.58
CA VAL A 104 -34.74 31.10 -51.20
C VAL A 104 -35.13 31.30 -52.66
N GLU A 105 -35.28 30.22 -53.44
CA GLU A 105 -35.72 30.28 -54.84
C GLU A 105 -37.11 30.94 -54.97
N LYS A 106 -38.04 30.61 -54.05
CA LYS A 106 -39.36 31.28 -54.00
C LYS A 106 -39.25 32.77 -53.70
N MET A 107 -38.35 33.18 -52.79
CA MET A 107 -38.13 34.61 -52.51
C MET A 107 -37.53 35.34 -53.72
N GLU A 108 -36.58 34.72 -54.43
CA GLU A 108 -35.95 35.28 -55.62
C GLU A 108 -36.93 35.40 -56.80
N GLY A 109 -37.81 34.40 -57.00
CA GLY A 109 -38.89 34.45 -57.99
C GLY A 109 -39.88 35.58 -57.73
N LEU A 110 -40.30 35.77 -56.47
CA LEU A 110 -41.18 36.88 -56.07
C LEU A 110 -40.50 38.25 -56.23
N GLN A 111 -39.18 38.32 -56.11
CA GLN A 111 -38.40 39.56 -56.31
C GLN A 111 -38.25 39.91 -57.80
N CYS A 112 -38.14 38.92 -58.68
CA CYS A 112 -38.10 39.11 -60.13
C CYS A 112 -39.45 39.62 -60.67
N ASP A 113 -40.57 39.10 -60.18
CA ASP A 113 -41.91 39.57 -60.56
C ASP A 113 -42.16 41.04 -60.12
N ALA A 114 -41.61 41.44 -58.97
CA ALA A 114 -41.66 42.82 -58.47
C ALA A 114 -40.77 43.79 -59.27
N HIS A 115 -39.71 43.31 -59.91
CA HIS A 115 -38.83 44.14 -60.76
C HIS A 115 -39.35 44.31 -62.20
N SER A 116 -40.23 43.42 -62.67
CA SER A 116 -40.97 43.63 -63.92
C SER A 116 -42.21 44.51 -63.79
N SER A 117 -42.74 44.72 -62.57
CA SER A 117 -43.97 45.50 -62.33
C SER A 117 -43.81 46.50 -61.18
N ALA A 118 -42.95 47.50 -61.33
CA ALA A 118 -42.99 48.71 -60.51
C ALA A 118 -42.27 49.90 -61.19
N SER A 119 -42.80 50.33 -62.33
CA SER A 119 -42.73 51.73 -62.76
C SER A 119 -44.09 52.36 -62.52
N GLY A 120 -44.16 53.28 -61.56
CA GLY A 120 -45.25 54.25 -61.43
C GLY A 120 -46.29 53.98 -60.34
N ALA A 121 -46.68 55.09 -59.70
CA ALA A 121 -47.86 55.31 -58.86
C ALA A 121 -47.76 54.96 -57.36
N TRP A 122 -47.45 55.99 -56.58
CA TRP A 122 -47.97 56.16 -55.22
C TRP A 122 -49.48 56.47 -55.30
N LEU A 123 -50.33 55.68 -54.63
CA LEU A 123 -51.30 56.09 -53.59
C LEU A 123 -52.42 55.02 -53.43
N GLU A 124 -52.70 54.68 -52.17
CA GLU A 124 -53.92 54.05 -51.64
C GLU A 124 -54.39 52.70 -52.20
N ILE A 125 -54.21 51.65 -51.39
CA ILE A 125 -55.27 50.77 -50.84
C ILE A 125 -54.65 50.02 -49.64
N CYS A 126 -55.27 50.13 -48.47
CA CYS A 126 -54.96 49.26 -47.32
C CYS A 126 -55.44 47.82 -47.60
N PRO A 127 -54.62 46.76 -47.42
CA PRO A 127 -55.12 45.42 -47.26
C PRO A 127 -55.12 45.06 -45.76
N ALA A 128 -56.20 45.39 -45.07
CA ALA A 128 -56.43 44.92 -43.70
C ALA A 128 -56.50 43.38 -43.59
N MET A 129 -56.61 42.65 -44.70
CA MET A 129 -56.62 41.18 -44.73
C MET A 129 -55.22 40.54 -44.81
N GLU A 130 -54.22 41.18 -45.43
CA GLU A 130 -52.86 40.62 -45.56
C GLU A 130 -52.04 40.76 -44.26
N SER A 131 -52.23 41.88 -43.54
CA SER A 131 -51.65 42.06 -42.20
C SER A 131 -52.18 41.03 -41.21
N HIS A 132 -53.46 40.64 -41.32
CA HIS A 132 -54.07 39.65 -40.43
C HIS A 132 -53.59 38.22 -40.73
N ALA A 133 -53.25 37.90 -41.98
CA ALA A 133 -52.67 36.61 -42.36
C ALA A 133 -51.20 36.50 -41.91
N CYS A 134 -50.40 37.56 -42.07
CA CYS A 134 -49.02 37.60 -41.58
C CYS A 134 -48.94 37.54 -40.05
N LEU A 135 -49.80 38.29 -39.34
CA LEU A 135 -49.90 38.24 -37.88
C LEU A 135 -50.36 36.87 -37.37
N ARG A 136 -51.19 36.15 -38.13
CA ARG A 136 -51.62 34.79 -37.78
C ARG A 136 -50.47 33.79 -37.87
N LYS A 137 -49.69 33.83 -38.95
CA LYS A 137 -48.49 32.98 -39.12
C LYS A 137 -47.46 33.21 -38.00
N LEU A 138 -47.15 34.47 -37.68
CA LEU A 138 -46.24 34.79 -36.58
C LEU A 138 -46.76 34.32 -35.21
N ARG A 139 -48.08 34.35 -34.98
CA ARG A 139 -48.68 33.80 -33.75
C ARG A 139 -48.61 32.29 -33.69
N GLU A 140 -48.80 31.60 -34.82
CA GLU A 140 -48.66 30.16 -34.94
C GLU A 140 -47.20 29.73 -34.70
N GLU A 141 -46.22 30.41 -35.33
CA GLU A 141 -44.80 30.18 -35.11
C GLU A 141 -44.39 30.44 -33.65
N LEU A 142 -44.89 31.52 -33.04
CA LEU A 142 -44.66 31.80 -31.62
C LEU A 142 -45.22 30.68 -30.74
N ALA A 143 -46.41 30.16 -31.04
CA ALA A 143 -47.02 29.06 -30.29
C ALA A 143 -46.20 27.76 -30.43
N VAL A 144 -45.68 27.47 -31.63
CA VAL A 144 -44.81 26.30 -31.87
C VAL A 144 -43.50 26.44 -31.10
N VAL A 145 -42.84 27.62 -31.14
CA VAL A 145 -41.60 27.87 -30.40
C VAL A 145 -41.83 27.81 -28.89
N GLN A 146 -42.96 28.32 -28.40
CA GLN A 146 -43.34 28.19 -26.99
C GLN A 146 -43.57 26.72 -26.59
N GLY A 147 -44.23 25.93 -27.44
CA GLY A 147 -44.40 24.48 -27.25
C GLY A 147 -43.07 23.75 -27.18
N MET A 148 -42.18 23.97 -28.15
CA MET A 148 -40.84 23.39 -28.15
C MET A 148 -40.04 23.80 -26.91
N LEU A 149 -40.13 25.05 -26.46
CA LEU A 149 -39.45 25.50 -25.26
C LEU A 149 -39.95 24.75 -24.01
N LEU A 150 -41.26 24.50 -23.90
CA LEU A 150 -41.83 23.71 -22.81
C LEU A 150 -41.37 22.26 -22.85
N GLU A 151 -41.32 21.64 -24.03
CA GLU A 151 -40.78 20.29 -24.20
C GLU A 151 -39.30 20.21 -23.80
N LYS A 152 -38.47 21.15 -24.26
CA LYS A 152 -37.06 21.22 -23.88
C LYS A 152 -36.90 21.43 -22.38
N LYS A 153 -37.74 22.26 -21.75
CA LYS A 153 -37.77 22.41 -20.27
C LYS A 153 -38.12 21.10 -19.59
N ALA A 154 -39.11 20.35 -20.07
CA ALA A 154 -39.48 19.05 -19.51
C ALA A 154 -38.33 18.04 -19.62
N VAL A 155 -37.63 18.00 -20.75
CA VAL A 155 -36.43 17.16 -20.94
C VAL A 155 -35.32 17.56 -19.97
N ILE A 156 -35.04 18.86 -19.81
CA ILE A 156 -34.02 19.36 -18.86
C ILE A 156 -34.39 18.94 -17.42
N SER A 157 -35.66 19.09 -17.02
CA SER A 157 -36.13 18.66 -15.71
C SER A 157 -36.01 17.16 -15.49
N ARG A 158 -36.27 16.34 -16.53
CA ARG A 158 -36.06 14.89 -16.46
C ARG A 158 -34.59 14.54 -16.28
N LEU A 159 -33.70 15.11 -17.11
CA LEU A 159 -32.26 14.87 -17.01
C LEU A 159 -31.70 15.36 -15.67
N SER A 160 -32.18 16.49 -15.14
CA SER A 160 -31.77 16.97 -13.81
C SER A 160 -32.18 16.02 -12.70
N ARG A 161 -33.36 15.38 -12.83
CA ARG A 161 -33.81 14.35 -11.88
C ARG A 161 -32.94 13.09 -11.98
N GLU A 162 -32.70 12.59 -13.18
CA GLU A 162 -31.82 11.43 -13.42
C GLU A 162 -30.39 11.68 -12.90
N LEU A 163 -29.86 12.89 -13.08
CA LEU A 163 -28.58 13.29 -12.49
C LEU A 163 -28.61 13.33 -10.96
N SER A 164 -29.71 13.81 -10.35
CA SER A 164 -29.86 13.80 -8.90
C SER A 164 -29.97 12.38 -8.34
N GLU A 165 -30.66 11.48 -9.05
CA GLU A 165 -30.86 10.08 -8.66
C GLU A 165 -29.55 9.28 -8.79
N THR A 166 -28.83 9.45 -9.90
CA THR A 166 -27.50 8.84 -10.09
C THR A 166 -26.50 9.36 -9.04
N ARG A 167 -26.56 10.65 -8.70
CA ARG A 167 -25.75 11.22 -7.61
C ARG A 167 -26.09 10.63 -6.25
N ALA A 168 -27.36 10.40 -5.95
CA ALA A 168 -27.79 9.73 -4.73
C ALA A 168 -27.27 8.28 -4.68
N ARG A 169 -27.47 7.50 -5.75
CA ARG A 169 -26.95 6.13 -5.85
C ARG A 169 -25.43 6.05 -5.68
N MET A 170 -24.68 6.97 -6.29
CA MET A 170 -23.22 7.03 -6.10
C MET A 170 -22.83 7.42 -4.66
N SER A 171 -23.65 8.21 -3.97
CA SER A 171 -23.45 8.53 -2.56
C SER A 171 -23.69 7.32 -1.68
N ASP A 172 -24.74 6.54 -1.97
CA ASP A 172 -25.07 5.32 -1.23
C ASP A 172 -23.98 4.27 -1.42
N MET A 173 -23.57 3.99 -2.67
CA MET A 173 -22.45 3.07 -2.95
C MET A 173 -21.13 3.52 -2.29
N ARG A 174 -20.87 4.84 -2.23
CA ARG A 174 -19.70 5.36 -1.49
C ARG A 174 -19.81 5.10 0.01
N GLY A 175 -21.01 5.23 0.57
CA GLY A 175 -21.28 4.90 1.97
C GLY A 175 -21.10 3.42 2.26
N GLU A 176 -21.64 2.56 1.39
CA GLU A 176 -21.51 1.09 1.50
C GLU A 176 -20.04 0.65 1.42
N LEU A 177 -19.28 1.11 0.41
CA LEU A 177 -17.84 0.82 0.31
C LEU A 177 -17.06 1.29 1.54
N SER A 178 -17.43 2.44 2.11
CA SER A 178 -16.79 2.93 3.33
C SER A 178 -17.11 2.08 4.57
N GLU A 179 -18.33 1.54 4.68
CA GLU A 179 -18.71 0.68 5.79
C GLU A 179 -18.08 -0.72 5.64
N GLU A 180 -18.00 -1.26 4.43
CA GLU A 180 -17.27 -2.51 4.15
C GLU A 180 -15.80 -2.40 4.57
N GLN A 181 -15.12 -1.32 4.16
CA GLN A 181 -13.75 -1.03 4.59
C GLN A 181 -13.61 -0.94 6.11
N LYS A 182 -14.56 -0.28 6.78
CA LYS A 182 -14.59 -0.19 8.25
C LYS A 182 -14.76 -1.57 8.89
N VAL A 183 -15.65 -2.40 8.39
CA VAL A 183 -15.88 -3.77 8.91
C VAL A 183 -14.66 -4.66 8.71
N GLU A 184 -13.99 -4.58 7.56
CA GLU A 184 -12.76 -5.33 7.30
C GLU A 184 -11.60 -4.89 8.21
N LEU A 185 -11.46 -3.58 8.44
CA LEU A 185 -10.50 -3.03 9.40
C LEU A 185 -10.79 -3.50 10.82
N GLU A 186 -12.06 -3.47 11.26
CA GLU A 186 -12.44 -3.98 12.57
C GLU A 186 -12.17 -5.49 12.70
N HIS A 187 -12.42 -6.26 11.65
CA HIS A 187 -12.11 -7.69 11.63
C HIS A 187 -10.60 -7.92 11.77
N SER A 188 -9.80 -7.20 10.99
CA SER A 188 -8.34 -7.25 11.03
C SER A 188 -7.79 -6.84 12.41
N GLN A 189 -8.35 -5.80 13.02
CA GLN A 189 -8.00 -5.38 14.38
C GLN A 189 -8.32 -6.47 15.41
N ARG A 190 -9.47 -7.15 15.31
CA ARG A 190 -9.80 -8.28 16.20
C ARG A 190 -8.81 -9.42 16.04
N GLN A 191 -8.42 -9.76 14.81
CA GLN A 191 -7.40 -10.78 14.55
C GLN A 191 -6.04 -10.40 15.12
N LEU A 192 -5.60 -9.16 14.91
CA LEU A 192 -4.32 -8.67 15.45
C LEU A 192 -4.29 -8.75 16.98
N LYS A 193 -5.36 -8.33 17.66
CA LYS A 193 -5.48 -8.48 19.12
C LYS A 193 -5.39 -9.93 19.57
N HIS A 194 -5.99 -10.86 18.83
CA HIS A 194 -5.89 -12.28 19.13
C HIS A 194 -4.46 -12.81 18.95
N ARG A 195 -3.80 -12.47 17.83
CA ARG A 195 -2.40 -12.85 17.57
C ARG A 195 -1.43 -12.23 18.58
N GLU A 196 -1.67 -10.99 18.98
CA GLU A 196 -0.88 -10.31 20.03
C GLU A 196 -1.01 -11.04 21.36
N TRP A 197 -2.22 -11.46 21.74
CA TRP A 197 -2.44 -12.27 22.94
C TRP A 197 -1.70 -13.62 22.87
N GLU A 198 -1.73 -14.31 21.73
CA GLU A 198 -0.98 -15.56 21.54
C GLU A 198 0.53 -15.35 21.67
N VAL A 199 1.07 -14.29 21.05
CA VAL A 199 2.49 -13.94 21.14
C VAL A 199 2.88 -13.63 22.58
N ASN A 200 2.05 -12.89 23.31
CA ASN A 200 2.31 -12.59 24.72
C ASN A 200 2.35 -13.86 25.58
N GLN A 201 1.42 -14.80 25.38
CA GLN A 201 1.47 -16.09 26.06
C GLN A 201 2.73 -16.90 25.71
N LEU A 202 3.14 -16.89 24.44
CA LEU A 202 4.36 -17.59 24.03
C LEU A 202 5.61 -16.93 24.64
N ARG A 203 5.65 -15.59 24.73
CA ARG A 203 6.73 -14.87 25.42
C ARG A 203 6.78 -15.19 26.90
N GLU A 204 5.63 -15.25 27.57
CA GLU A 204 5.54 -15.66 28.99
C GLU A 204 6.10 -17.07 29.17
N LYS A 205 5.65 -18.05 28.37
CA LYS A 205 6.20 -19.42 28.41
C LYS A 205 7.70 -19.48 28.13
N LEU A 206 8.20 -18.69 27.18
CA LEU A 206 9.63 -18.58 26.90
C LEU A 206 10.40 -18.01 28.09
N SER A 207 9.85 -17.00 28.78
CA SER A 207 10.46 -16.43 29.98
C SER A 207 10.50 -17.42 31.13
N GLU A 208 9.44 -18.21 31.34
CA GLU A 208 9.39 -19.29 32.32
C GLU A 208 10.41 -20.40 32.01
N MET A 209 10.52 -20.80 30.74
CA MET A 209 11.55 -21.75 30.32
C MET A 209 12.97 -21.18 30.51
N SER A 210 13.18 -19.89 30.21
CA SER A 210 14.48 -19.24 30.40
C SER A 210 14.90 -19.22 31.88
N SER A 211 13.99 -18.87 32.79
CA SER A 211 14.29 -18.89 34.23
C SER A 211 14.60 -20.31 34.71
N LEU A 212 13.86 -21.31 34.24
CA LEU A 212 14.14 -22.72 34.57
C LEU A 212 15.50 -23.17 34.05
N VAL A 213 15.90 -22.76 32.84
CA VAL A 213 17.24 -23.07 32.30
C VAL A 213 18.32 -22.39 33.13
N GLU A 214 18.15 -21.12 33.48
CA GLU A 214 19.09 -20.39 34.35
C GLU A 214 19.23 -21.05 35.73
N GLU A 215 18.13 -21.46 36.36
CA GLU A 215 18.15 -22.22 37.62
C GLU A 215 18.88 -23.56 37.49
N LYS A 216 18.66 -24.28 36.38
CA LYS A 216 19.34 -25.57 36.13
C LYS A 216 20.82 -25.39 35.84
N ASP A 217 21.22 -24.29 35.24
CA ASP A 217 22.62 -23.93 34.97
C ASP A 217 23.39 -23.50 36.23
N GLN A 218 22.70 -23.00 37.28
CA GLN A 218 23.36 -22.58 38.52
C GLN A 218 24.02 -23.74 39.27
N ALA A 219 23.35 -24.89 39.39
CA ALA A 219 23.88 -26.07 40.08
C ALA A 219 25.18 -26.66 39.47
N PRO A 220 25.27 -26.91 38.15
CA PRO A 220 26.51 -27.39 37.53
C PRO A 220 27.61 -26.33 37.53
N ARG A 221 27.27 -25.02 37.45
CA ARG A 221 28.27 -23.95 37.61
C ARG A 221 28.85 -23.93 39.01
N ALA A 222 28.02 -24.00 40.04
CA ALA A 222 28.47 -24.10 41.43
C ALA A 222 29.35 -25.35 41.66
N ALA A 223 28.94 -26.50 41.14
CA ALA A 223 29.74 -27.73 41.22
C ALA A 223 31.07 -27.63 40.46
N ALA A 224 31.10 -26.96 39.30
CA ALA A 224 32.33 -26.71 38.55
C ALA A 224 33.28 -25.76 39.29
N ASP A 225 32.74 -24.71 39.94
CA ASP A 225 33.52 -23.78 40.76
C ASP A 225 34.10 -24.46 42.00
N GLU A 226 33.31 -25.28 42.71
CA GLU A 226 33.77 -26.11 43.83
C GLU A 226 34.85 -27.09 43.40
N LEU A 227 34.67 -27.77 42.26
CA LEU A 227 35.68 -28.67 41.69
C LEU A 227 36.96 -27.92 41.36
N SER A 228 36.86 -26.73 40.77
CA SER A 228 38.01 -25.88 40.45
C SER A 228 38.75 -25.44 41.73
N GLN A 229 38.02 -25.07 42.79
CA GLN A 229 38.60 -24.75 44.10
C GLN A 229 39.27 -25.96 44.74
N ALA A 230 38.64 -27.13 44.72
CA ALA A 230 39.22 -28.38 45.24
C ALA A 230 40.49 -28.77 44.48
N GLN A 231 40.48 -28.65 43.14
CA GLN A 231 41.66 -28.90 42.30
C GLN A 231 42.82 -27.95 42.64
N ARG A 232 42.55 -26.66 42.83
CA ARG A 232 43.57 -25.68 43.28
C ARG A 232 44.14 -26.06 44.65
N HIS A 233 43.30 -26.43 45.61
CA HIS A 233 43.77 -26.88 46.93
C HIS A 233 44.62 -28.15 46.84
N CYS A 234 44.21 -29.14 46.02
CA CYS A 234 45.00 -30.35 45.81
C CYS A 234 46.34 -30.07 45.13
N GLN A 235 46.41 -29.11 44.20
CA GLN A 235 47.68 -28.66 43.60
C GLN A 235 48.59 -28.02 44.66
N VAL A 236 48.08 -27.08 45.45
CA VAL A 236 48.85 -26.43 46.54
C VAL A 236 49.38 -27.45 47.55
N LEU A 237 48.55 -28.42 47.96
CA LEU A 237 48.98 -29.50 48.87
C LEU A 237 50.04 -30.41 48.22
N ARG A 238 49.92 -30.69 46.92
CA ARG A 238 50.91 -31.47 46.18
C ARG A 238 52.23 -30.72 46.10
N ASP A 239 52.22 -29.44 45.77
CA ASP A 239 53.41 -28.60 45.69
C ASP A 239 54.08 -28.46 47.08
N ALA A 240 53.29 -28.28 48.14
CA ALA A 240 53.80 -28.27 49.52
C ALA A 240 54.42 -29.61 49.92
N SER A 241 53.82 -30.74 49.53
CA SER A 241 54.39 -32.08 49.81
C SER A 241 55.69 -32.33 49.04
N GLN A 242 55.82 -31.85 47.81
CA GLN A 242 57.05 -31.92 47.02
C GLN A 242 58.16 -31.07 47.65
N GLN A 243 57.84 -29.85 48.12
CA GLN A 243 58.78 -29.03 48.89
C GLN A 243 59.17 -29.68 50.23
N THR A 244 58.28 -30.44 50.87
CA THR A 244 58.61 -31.13 52.14
C THR A 244 59.53 -32.34 51.87
N LEU A 245 59.33 -33.06 50.76
CA LEU A 245 60.18 -34.16 50.29
C LEU A 245 61.57 -33.70 49.85
N GLU A 246 61.69 -32.53 49.20
CA GLU A 246 62.99 -31.92 48.88
C GLU A 246 63.73 -31.42 50.15
N ASN A 247 63.01 -31.17 51.25
CA ASN A 247 63.57 -30.72 52.53
C ASN A 247 63.78 -31.86 53.57
N THR A 248 63.51 -33.13 53.23
CA THR A 248 63.74 -34.29 54.11
C THR A 248 64.70 -35.32 53.50
N GLU A 249 65.88 -34.87 53.10
CA GLU A 249 67.08 -35.72 53.00
C GLU A 249 68.04 -35.45 54.18
N ASP A 250 67.58 -35.64 55.43
CA ASP A 250 68.49 -35.85 56.57
C ASP A 250 67.77 -36.50 57.79
N ALA A 251 67.79 -37.85 57.80
CA ALA A 251 67.78 -38.78 58.95
C ALA A 251 66.66 -38.70 60.05
N PRO A 252 66.60 -39.64 61.03
CA PRO A 252 66.30 -41.07 60.90
C PRO A 252 65.11 -41.55 61.78
N ARG A 253 64.63 -42.76 61.48
CA ARG A 253 63.54 -43.51 62.15
C ARG A 253 63.87 -43.89 63.60
N THR A 254 62.90 -43.77 64.53
CA THR A 254 62.42 -44.86 65.43
C THR A 254 61.16 -44.45 66.25
N PRO A 255 60.36 -45.41 66.77
CA PRO A 255 58.95 -45.29 67.16
C PRO A 255 58.71 -45.07 68.66
N VAL A 256 57.47 -44.80 69.09
CA VAL A 256 56.77 -45.36 70.30
C VAL A 256 55.43 -44.64 70.60
N GLN A 257 54.42 -45.48 70.91
CA GLN A 257 53.13 -45.39 71.67
C GLN A 257 52.68 -44.08 72.37
N LEU A 258 51.34 -43.83 72.45
CA LEU A 258 50.50 -43.89 73.70
C LEU A 258 49.01 -43.46 73.52
N SER A 259 48.12 -44.20 74.21
CA SER A 259 46.84 -43.90 74.92
C SER A 259 45.79 -42.86 74.48
N GLU A 260 44.58 -43.41 74.28
CA GLU A 260 43.34 -43.28 75.08
C GLU A 260 42.56 -41.96 75.28
N ALA A 261 41.25 -42.12 75.02
CA ALA A 261 40.07 -41.58 75.71
C ALA A 261 39.65 -40.10 75.52
N SER A 262 38.43 -39.89 75.02
CA SER A 262 37.31 -39.50 75.89
C SER A 262 35.98 -39.46 75.13
N GLN A 263 35.00 -40.18 75.66
CA GLN A 263 33.60 -40.16 75.26
C GLN A 263 32.96 -38.82 75.66
N ARG A 264 32.22 -38.19 74.73
CA ARG A 264 31.13 -37.27 75.08
C ARG A 264 30.11 -37.24 73.95
N GLU A 265 29.14 -38.16 74.00
CA GLU A 265 27.85 -37.93 73.37
C GLU A 265 27.07 -36.88 74.20
N PRO A 266 26.45 -35.90 73.53
CA PRO A 266 25.18 -35.36 73.96
C PRO A 266 24.06 -35.82 72.99
N PRO A 267 22.81 -35.89 73.48
CA PRO A 267 21.79 -36.78 72.93
C PRO A 267 20.62 -36.02 72.26
N SER A 268 19.73 -36.77 71.60
CA SER A 268 18.29 -36.49 71.46
C SER A 268 17.79 -35.32 70.57
N ALA A 269 18.60 -34.65 69.75
CA ALA A 269 18.07 -33.60 68.84
C ALA A 269 17.44 -34.15 67.53
N LEU A 270 17.88 -35.34 67.08
CA LEU A 270 17.44 -35.90 65.79
C LEU A 270 16.09 -36.65 65.88
N ALA A 271 15.74 -37.16 67.06
CA ALA A 271 14.47 -37.88 67.27
C ALA A 271 13.26 -36.93 67.35
N GLU A 272 13.40 -35.76 68.00
CA GLU A 272 12.37 -34.72 68.04
C GLU A 272 12.15 -34.05 66.68
N LEU A 273 13.22 -33.90 65.88
CA LEU A 273 13.11 -33.42 64.49
C LEU A 273 12.39 -34.46 63.61
N GLY A 274 12.67 -35.75 63.82
CA GLY A 274 11.97 -36.85 63.15
C GLY A 274 10.47 -36.93 63.48
N ALA A 275 10.08 -36.60 64.72
CA ALA A 275 8.67 -36.56 65.13
C ALA A 275 7.92 -35.34 64.54
N LYS A 276 8.57 -34.16 64.46
CA LYS A 276 8.01 -32.96 63.81
C LYS A 276 7.84 -33.15 62.29
N CYS A 277 8.75 -33.88 61.64
CA CYS A 277 8.69 -34.16 60.21
C CYS A 277 7.55 -35.11 59.79
N ARG A 278 6.99 -35.91 60.70
CA ARG A 278 5.82 -36.76 60.39
C ARG A 278 4.49 -35.99 60.43
N GLY A 279 4.39 -34.94 61.25
CA GLY A 279 3.20 -34.07 61.30
C GLY A 279 3.13 -33.07 60.16
N LEU A 280 4.26 -32.44 59.79
CA LEU A 280 4.31 -31.37 58.79
C LEU A 280 3.89 -31.83 57.38
N ARG A 281 4.23 -33.06 56.99
CA ARG A 281 3.78 -33.60 55.68
C ARG A 281 2.27 -33.81 55.63
N HIS A 282 1.65 -34.20 56.74
CA HIS A 282 0.21 -34.38 56.82
C HIS A 282 -0.51 -33.03 56.90
N GLU A 283 0.02 -32.09 57.69
CA GLU A 283 -0.47 -30.70 57.76
C GLU A 283 -0.42 -30.02 56.39
N GLU A 284 0.69 -30.14 55.65
CA GLU A 284 0.81 -29.63 54.29
C GLU A 284 -0.15 -30.31 53.31
N THR A 285 -0.41 -31.61 53.48
CA THR A 285 -1.37 -32.33 52.62
C THR A 285 -2.79 -31.86 52.91
N ILE A 286 -3.15 -31.68 54.19
CA ILE A 286 -4.43 -31.10 54.61
C ILE A 286 -4.57 -29.67 54.08
N GLN A 287 -3.50 -28.89 54.12
CA GLN A 287 -3.49 -27.50 53.64
C GLN A 287 -3.70 -27.44 52.12
N ARG A 288 -2.97 -28.26 51.34
CA ARG A 288 -3.17 -28.39 49.89
C ARG A 288 -4.59 -28.88 49.54
N GLN A 289 -5.14 -29.80 50.33
CA GLN A 289 -6.52 -30.26 50.14
C GLN A 289 -7.55 -29.17 50.48
N LYS A 290 -7.34 -28.37 51.53
CA LYS A 290 -8.19 -27.22 51.87
C LYS A 290 -8.14 -26.13 50.80
N GLU A 291 -6.95 -25.86 50.27
CA GLU A 291 -6.73 -24.90 49.18
C GLU A 291 -7.41 -25.35 47.88
N GLY A 292 -7.23 -26.62 47.49
CA GLY A 292 -7.92 -27.19 46.34
C GLY A 292 -9.46 -27.18 46.48
N LEU A 293 -9.98 -27.44 47.68
CA LEU A 293 -11.43 -27.34 47.96
C LEU A 293 -11.92 -25.88 47.92
N ALA A 294 -11.12 -24.91 48.38
CA ALA A 294 -11.44 -23.50 48.30
C ALA A 294 -11.46 -23.02 46.84
N GLU A 295 -10.50 -23.47 46.03
CA GLU A 295 -10.43 -23.17 44.59
C GLU A 295 -11.63 -23.77 43.84
N LEU A 296 -11.98 -25.03 44.12
CA LEU A 296 -13.17 -25.66 43.53
C LEU A 296 -14.46 -24.95 43.93
N ARG A 297 -14.63 -24.56 45.20
CA ARG A 297 -15.77 -23.74 45.65
C ARG A 297 -15.80 -22.37 44.96
N ALA A 298 -14.64 -21.75 44.72
CA ALA A 298 -14.56 -20.49 43.98
C ALA A 298 -14.93 -20.65 42.50
N ARG A 299 -14.45 -21.72 41.82
CA ARG A 299 -14.82 -22.03 40.43
C ARG A 299 -16.30 -22.37 40.30
N VAL A 300 -16.86 -23.16 41.21
CA VAL A 300 -18.30 -23.45 41.25
C VAL A 300 -19.10 -22.15 41.45
N LYS A 301 -18.70 -21.28 42.38
CA LYS A 301 -19.32 -19.95 42.56
C LYS A 301 -19.22 -19.06 41.32
N MET A 302 -18.14 -19.12 40.56
CA MET A 302 -18.01 -18.41 39.27
C MET A 302 -18.88 -19.02 38.17
N LEU A 303 -19.02 -20.35 38.15
CA LEU A 303 -19.88 -21.06 37.22
C LEU A 303 -21.37 -20.84 37.53
N GLU A 304 -21.77 -20.83 38.80
CA GLU A 304 -23.11 -20.46 39.26
C GLU A 304 -23.45 -19.01 38.92
N LYS A 305 -22.50 -18.08 39.08
CA LYS A 305 -22.65 -16.68 38.61
C LYS A 305 -22.80 -16.57 37.10
N ARG A 306 -22.16 -17.44 36.31
CA ARG A 306 -22.35 -17.51 34.86
C ARG A 306 -23.69 -18.15 34.49
N GLN A 307 -24.15 -19.17 35.23
CA GLN A 307 -25.41 -19.87 34.95
C GLN A 307 -26.66 -19.10 35.42
N CYS A 308 -26.54 -18.22 36.42
CA CYS A 308 -27.63 -17.30 36.80
C CYS A 308 -27.89 -16.15 35.81
N SER A 309 -27.13 -16.06 34.71
CA SER A 309 -27.42 -15.11 33.62
C SER A 309 -28.46 -15.64 32.61
N GLY A 310 -28.92 -16.89 32.80
CA GLY A 310 -29.88 -17.56 31.92
C GLY A 310 -31.21 -17.89 32.60
N ALA A 311 -31.78 -16.99 33.41
CA ALA A 311 -33.16 -17.15 33.87
C ALA A 311 -33.80 -15.82 34.32
N VAL A 312 -34.86 -15.44 33.59
CA VAL A 312 -35.98 -14.56 34.00
C VAL A 312 -35.78 -13.04 33.86
N LYS A 313 -36.82 -12.47 33.25
CA LYS A 313 -37.09 -11.07 32.88
C LYS A 313 -37.12 -10.09 34.06
N SER A 314 -36.96 -8.83 33.69
CA SER A 314 -37.63 -7.60 34.20
C SER A 314 -36.71 -6.61 34.94
N ASP A 315 -36.58 -5.44 34.30
CA ASP A 315 -36.54 -4.08 34.84
C ASP A 315 -35.57 -3.68 35.95
N SER A 316 -34.95 -2.52 35.67
CA SER A 316 -34.53 -1.44 36.58
C SER A 316 -33.02 -1.23 36.73
N GLU A 317 -32.54 -0.13 36.14
CA GLU A 317 -31.46 0.69 36.73
C GLU A 317 -31.81 1.04 38.19
N PRO A 318 -30.83 1.27 39.08
CA PRO A 318 -30.30 2.64 39.20
C PRO A 318 -28.81 2.76 39.63
N LEU A 319 -28.14 3.75 39.02
CA LEU A 319 -27.46 4.89 39.67
C LEU A 319 -26.23 4.68 40.59
N VAL A 320 -25.39 5.72 40.56
CA VAL A 320 -24.30 6.14 41.48
C VAL A 320 -22.89 5.86 40.93
N VAL A 321 -22.38 6.72 40.03
CA VAL A 321 -21.65 7.97 40.34
C VAL A 321 -20.33 7.68 41.06
N TRP A 322 -19.22 7.78 40.32
CA TRP A 322 -18.06 8.59 40.72
C TRP A 322 -17.71 9.48 39.53
N MET A 323 -18.14 10.74 39.63
CA MET A 323 -17.58 11.88 38.90
C MET A 323 -16.14 12.09 39.36
N GLU A 324 -15.26 12.44 38.45
CA GLU A 324 -14.49 13.67 38.61
C GLU A 324 -14.20 14.25 37.22
N ASP A 325 -14.67 15.48 37.08
CA ASP A 325 -14.82 16.28 35.87
C ASP A 325 -13.50 16.96 35.45
N LEU A 326 -13.34 17.28 34.16
CA LEU A 326 -13.21 18.65 33.59
C LEU A 326 -12.74 18.62 32.09
N PRO A 327 -12.86 19.72 31.30
CA PRO A 327 -13.90 19.81 30.28
C PRO A 327 -13.40 20.00 28.83
N GLU A 328 -14.35 19.77 27.91
CA GLU A 328 -14.58 20.38 26.60
C GLU A 328 -13.42 21.11 25.87
N LYS A 329 -12.98 20.52 24.75
CA LYS A 329 -12.51 21.24 23.56
C LYS A 329 -13.06 20.59 22.29
N ILE A 330 -14.30 20.90 21.96
CA ILE A 330 -14.76 20.80 20.57
C ILE A 330 -14.29 22.06 19.85
N VAL A 331 -13.44 21.82 18.87
CA VAL A 331 -12.97 22.78 17.88
C VAL A 331 -14.17 23.20 17.02
N GLN A 332 -14.81 24.31 17.37
CA GLN A 332 -15.55 25.14 16.44
C GLN A 332 -14.63 26.25 15.96
N GLN A 333 -14.03 26.07 14.78
CA GLN A 333 -13.34 27.14 14.08
C GLN A 333 -14.35 28.00 13.33
N ARG A 334 -14.41 29.27 13.76
CA ARG A 334 -14.48 30.46 12.89
C ARG A 334 -15.82 30.69 12.18
N GLY A 335 -16.86 30.98 12.97
CA GLY A 335 -17.79 32.05 12.63
C GLY A 335 -17.23 33.36 13.20
N LEU A 336 -16.75 34.26 12.33
CA LEU A 336 -16.52 35.65 12.71
C LEU A 336 -17.69 36.46 12.14
N GLU A 337 -18.65 36.74 13.00
CA GLU A 337 -19.46 37.94 12.91
C GLU A 337 -18.51 39.14 13.07
N LEU A 338 -18.50 40.03 12.08
CA LEU A 338 -18.10 41.41 12.30
C LEU A 338 -19.38 42.24 12.41
N GLU A 339 -19.74 42.57 13.64
CA GLU A 339 -20.51 43.76 13.96
C GLU A 339 -19.67 45.01 13.59
N PRO A 340 -20.27 46.02 12.94
CA PRO A 340 -19.55 47.21 12.48
C PRO A 340 -19.50 48.28 13.58
N VAL A 341 -18.31 48.71 13.98
CA VAL A 341 -18.14 49.94 14.79
C VAL A 341 -17.16 50.91 14.08
N PRO A 342 -17.48 52.22 14.04
CA PRO A 342 -17.14 53.11 12.94
C PRO A 342 -15.89 53.94 13.24
N VAL A 343 -14.92 53.97 12.33
CA VAL A 343 -13.79 54.90 12.43
C VAL A 343 -13.34 55.33 11.03
N LEU A 344 -13.79 56.52 10.62
CA LEU A 344 -12.97 57.71 10.35
C LEU A 344 -13.59 58.50 9.19
N GLY A 345 -14.60 59.30 9.53
CA GLY A 345 -14.95 60.46 8.74
C GLY A 345 -13.81 61.48 8.84
N GLU A 346 -13.21 61.81 7.71
CA GLU A 346 -12.45 63.04 7.57
C GLU A 346 -13.42 64.22 7.75
N LYS A 347 -13.41 64.76 8.97
CA LYS A 347 -13.96 66.06 9.30
C LYS A 347 -13.13 67.13 8.61
N LEU A 348 -13.46 67.45 7.35
CA LEU A 348 -13.14 68.77 6.82
C LEU A 348 -14.06 69.79 7.50
N ARG A 349 -13.44 70.53 8.41
CA ARG A 349 -13.98 71.65 9.17
C ARG A 349 -14.74 72.60 8.24
N ALA A 350 -16.02 72.80 8.53
CA ALA A 350 -16.74 74.00 8.14
C ALA A 350 -16.03 75.22 8.75
N GLY A 351 -15.20 75.89 7.96
CA GLY A 351 -14.77 77.25 8.22
C GLY A 351 -15.94 78.18 7.93
N LYS A 352 -16.49 78.78 8.99
CA LYS A 352 -17.27 80.02 8.85
C LYS A 352 -16.30 81.17 8.56
N VAL A 353 -16.85 82.18 7.86
CA VAL A 353 -16.47 83.61 7.74
C VAL A 353 -16.15 83.99 6.28
N PRO A 354 -16.64 85.13 5.74
CA PRO A 354 -17.94 85.80 5.96
C PRO A 354 -18.69 86.08 4.65
N ASP A 355 -19.96 86.46 4.78
CA ASP A 355 -20.70 87.20 3.76
C ASP A 355 -19.89 88.43 3.28
N HIS A 356 -19.35 88.37 2.08
CA HIS A 356 -19.10 89.57 1.29
C HIS A 356 -19.45 89.29 -0.17
N VAL A 357 -20.56 89.88 -0.57
CA VAL A 357 -20.91 90.18 -1.95
C VAL A 357 -19.88 91.18 -2.51
N PRO A 358 -19.28 90.91 -3.68
CA PRO A 358 -18.99 91.97 -4.62
C PRO A 358 -19.97 91.79 -5.78
N ASN A 359 -20.93 92.70 -5.80
CA ASN A 359 -21.57 93.12 -7.03
C ASN A 359 -20.44 93.50 -8.01
N GLY A 360 -20.30 92.71 -9.06
CA GLY A 360 -19.19 92.79 -10.00
C GLY A 360 -19.55 92.01 -11.25
N SER A 361 -20.34 92.65 -12.09
CA SER A 361 -20.72 92.22 -13.43
C SER A 361 -19.49 91.97 -14.32
N SER A 362 -18.84 90.81 -14.22
CA SER A 362 -17.93 90.27 -15.25
C SER A 362 -17.45 88.85 -14.92
N PHE A 363 -18.35 87.87 -14.74
CA PHE A 363 -17.95 86.44 -14.63
C PHE A 363 -19.08 85.45 -15.02
N ARG A 364 -19.88 85.77 -16.04
CA ARG A 364 -20.91 84.82 -16.54
C ARG A 364 -20.41 83.90 -17.66
N ILE A 365 -19.32 84.25 -18.33
CA ILE A 365 -18.82 83.48 -19.48
C ILE A 365 -17.85 82.38 -19.03
N THR A 366 -17.09 82.60 -17.95
CA THR A 366 -16.11 81.64 -17.43
C THR A 366 -16.72 80.57 -16.51
N ASN A 367 -17.74 80.91 -15.69
CA ASN A 367 -18.43 79.92 -14.85
C ASN A 367 -19.32 78.96 -15.63
N SER A 368 -19.86 79.37 -16.78
CA SER A 368 -20.65 78.49 -17.64
C SER A 368 -19.76 77.46 -18.34
N THR A 369 -18.59 77.86 -18.84
CA THR A 369 -17.57 76.92 -19.35
C THR A 369 -17.03 76.01 -18.26
N VAL A 370 -16.69 76.51 -17.06
CA VAL A 370 -16.19 75.65 -15.96
C VAL A 370 -17.27 74.70 -15.41
N SER A 371 -18.55 75.09 -15.46
CA SER A 371 -19.67 74.22 -15.06
C SER A 371 -19.99 73.19 -16.13
N LEU A 372 -19.85 73.54 -17.41
CA LEU A 372 -20.00 72.64 -18.55
C LEU A 372 -18.87 71.61 -18.59
N GLU A 373 -17.61 72.04 -18.48
CA GLU A 373 -16.43 71.17 -18.41
C GLU A 373 -16.51 70.21 -17.22
N ARG A 374 -17.03 70.66 -16.06
CA ARG A 374 -17.26 69.79 -14.90
C ARG A 374 -18.37 68.76 -15.14
N ALA A 375 -19.43 69.14 -15.85
CA ALA A 375 -20.52 68.23 -16.21
C ALA A 375 -20.06 67.17 -17.24
N GLU A 376 -19.29 67.59 -18.24
CA GLU A 376 -18.69 66.72 -19.26
C GLU A 376 -17.68 65.74 -18.66
N ALA A 377 -16.85 66.18 -17.71
CA ALA A 377 -15.92 65.29 -17.00
C ALA A 377 -16.66 64.22 -16.17
N THR A 378 -17.77 64.57 -15.53
CA THR A 378 -18.58 63.61 -14.78
C THR A 378 -19.33 62.63 -15.68
N ASP A 379 -19.77 63.07 -16.87
CA ASP A 379 -20.40 62.21 -17.87
C ASP A 379 -19.41 61.17 -18.42
N MET A 380 -18.21 61.62 -18.79
CA MET A 380 -17.16 60.72 -19.28
C MET A 380 -16.77 59.68 -18.23
N GLY A 381 -16.68 60.06 -16.96
CA GLY A 381 -16.43 59.11 -15.86
C GLY A 381 -17.56 58.09 -15.66
N GLU A 382 -18.81 58.51 -15.84
CA GLU A 382 -19.98 57.62 -15.77
C GLU A 382 -20.02 56.63 -16.94
N LYS A 383 -19.79 57.10 -18.17
CA LYS A 383 -19.70 56.25 -19.35
C LYS A 383 -18.61 55.19 -19.19
N MET A 384 -17.41 55.59 -18.75
CA MET A 384 -16.32 54.66 -18.47
C MET A 384 -16.69 53.60 -17.43
N TYR A 385 -17.39 53.98 -16.36
CA TYR A 385 -17.85 53.03 -15.35
C TYR A 385 -18.81 51.98 -15.97
N LEU A 386 -19.78 52.42 -16.76
CA LEU A 386 -20.76 51.53 -17.40
C LEU A 386 -20.08 50.60 -18.41
N ASP A 387 -19.14 51.12 -19.21
CA ASP A 387 -18.36 50.33 -20.17
C ASP A 387 -17.52 49.25 -19.47
N VAL A 388 -16.80 49.61 -18.41
CA VAL A 388 -15.96 48.68 -17.64
C VAL A 388 -16.81 47.61 -16.94
N ILE A 389 -17.91 48.02 -16.32
CA ILE A 389 -18.79 47.09 -15.61
C ILE A 389 -19.55 46.18 -16.56
N GLY A 390 -19.96 46.69 -17.72
CA GLY A 390 -20.53 45.89 -18.80
C GLY A 390 -19.53 44.86 -19.33
N ALA A 391 -18.29 45.28 -19.62
CA ALA A 391 -17.23 44.39 -20.08
C ALA A 391 -16.88 43.30 -19.04
N LEU A 392 -16.75 43.68 -17.77
CA LEU A 392 -16.51 42.73 -16.67
C LEU A 392 -17.69 41.76 -16.48
N GLY A 393 -18.93 42.25 -16.56
CA GLY A 393 -20.13 41.42 -16.52
C GLY A 393 -20.14 40.38 -17.62
N ASN A 394 -19.83 40.79 -18.85
CA ASN A 394 -19.74 39.89 -20.00
C ASN A 394 -18.62 38.84 -19.84
N LEU A 395 -17.43 39.26 -19.40
CA LEU A 395 -16.30 38.36 -19.16
C LEU A 395 -16.61 37.28 -18.12
N VAL A 396 -17.40 37.65 -17.10
CA VAL A 396 -17.78 36.77 -15.99
C VAL A 396 -19.12 36.05 -16.26
N GLU A 397 -19.69 36.22 -17.46
CA GLU A 397 -20.96 35.66 -17.93
C GLU A 397 -22.17 36.00 -17.02
N MET A 398 -22.18 37.22 -16.45
CA MET A 398 -23.34 37.74 -15.72
C MET A 398 -24.28 38.45 -16.68
N LYS A 399 -25.49 37.89 -16.85
CA LYS A 399 -26.41 38.28 -17.93
C LYS A 399 -27.08 39.64 -17.76
N GLU A 400 -27.09 40.24 -16.57
CA GLU A 400 -27.61 41.59 -16.32
C GLU A 400 -27.10 42.10 -14.97
N LEU A 401 -26.52 43.31 -14.95
CA LEU A 401 -26.14 43.99 -13.71
C LEU A 401 -27.15 45.10 -13.42
N SER A 402 -27.58 45.22 -12.17
CA SER A 402 -28.49 46.29 -11.75
C SER A 402 -27.78 47.63 -11.70
N GLY A 403 -28.48 48.73 -12.04
CA GLY A 403 -27.94 50.09 -11.91
C GLY A 403 -27.16 50.60 -13.13
N MET A 404 -27.38 50.03 -14.32
CA MET A 404 -26.74 50.46 -15.59
C MET A 404 -27.34 51.74 -16.19
N GLN A 405 -28.18 52.46 -15.43
CA GLN A 405 -28.83 53.68 -15.88
C GLN A 405 -27.92 54.89 -15.65
N PRO A 406 -27.81 55.84 -16.60
CA PRO A 406 -27.09 57.09 -16.41
C PRO A 406 -27.69 57.98 -15.31
N LEU A 407 -26.86 58.69 -14.55
CA LEU A 407 -27.26 59.51 -13.40
C LEU A 407 -27.63 60.96 -13.78
N GLN A 408 -27.30 61.41 -14.99
CA GLN A 408 -27.38 62.81 -15.44
C GLN A 408 -28.74 63.49 -15.25
N HIS A 409 -29.85 62.76 -15.34
CA HIS A 409 -31.21 63.32 -15.34
C HIS A 409 -32.09 62.79 -14.20
N LEU A 410 -31.49 62.14 -13.20
CA LEU A 410 -32.23 61.49 -12.12
C LEU A 410 -32.37 62.37 -10.87
N PRO A 411 -33.56 62.38 -10.22
CA PRO A 411 -33.75 63.00 -8.91
C PRO A 411 -32.78 62.43 -7.85
N GLN A 412 -32.45 63.21 -6.82
CA GLN A 412 -31.53 62.82 -5.74
C GLN A 412 -31.84 61.43 -5.15
N GLU A 413 -33.12 61.13 -4.91
CA GLU A 413 -33.58 59.85 -4.36
C GLU A 413 -33.32 58.68 -5.31
N ARG A 414 -33.65 58.85 -6.61
CA ARG A 414 -33.34 57.86 -7.65
C ARG A 414 -31.85 57.64 -7.85
N ARG A 415 -31.02 58.67 -7.68
CA ARG A 415 -29.56 58.55 -7.73
C ARG A 415 -29.02 57.70 -6.58
N ALA A 416 -29.57 57.84 -5.37
CA ALA A 416 -29.21 56.99 -4.25
C ALA A 416 -29.62 55.52 -4.47
N GLU A 417 -30.80 55.29 -5.06
CA GLU A 417 -31.27 53.94 -5.44
C GLU A 417 -30.33 53.28 -6.48
N VAL A 418 -29.97 53.99 -7.55
CA VAL A 418 -29.04 53.50 -8.58
C VAL A 418 -27.65 53.26 -7.96
N GLY A 419 -27.19 54.12 -7.05
CA GLY A 419 -25.95 53.91 -6.30
C GLY A 419 -25.95 52.60 -5.50
N LEU A 420 -27.04 52.30 -4.80
CA LEU A 420 -27.20 51.04 -4.07
C LEU A 420 -27.25 49.83 -5.01
N GLN A 421 -27.92 49.95 -6.15
CA GLN A 421 -27.95 48.90 -7.18
C GLN A 421 -26.57 48.62 -7.77
N ARG A 422 -25.79 49.67 -8.05
CA ARG A 422 -24.39 49.57 -8.50
C ARG A 422 -23.51 48.90 -7.46
N GLN A 423 -23.67 49.23 -6.18
CA GLN A 423 -22.93 48.59 -5.09
C GLN A 423 -23.27 47.10 -4.97
N LYS A 424 -24.55 46.73 -5.04
CA LYS A 424 -24.99 45.33 -5.06
C LYS A 424 -24.45 44.56 -6.26
N ALA A 425 -24.45 45.17 -7.45
CA ALA A 425 -23.89 44.59 -8.67
C ALA A 425 -22.38 44.33 -8.54
N LEU A 426 -21.63 45.29 -8.00
CA LEU A 426 -20.20 45.15 -7.71
C LEU A 426 -19.93 44.01 -6.71
N GLU A 427 -20.74 43.89 -5.66
CA GLU A 427 -20.59 42.82 -4.67
C GLU A 427 -20.85 41.44 -5.28
N LEU A 428 -21.86 41.33 -6.17
CA LEU A 428 -22.14 40.09 -6.91
C LEU A 428 -20.99 39.72 -7.85
N LEU A 429 -20.46 40.69 -8.59
CA LEU A 429 -19.29 40.50 -9.45
C LEU A 429 -18.09 40.02 -8.64
N TYR A 430 -17.79 40.69 -7.51
CA TYR A 430 -16.70 40.32 -6.63
C TYR A 430 -16.85 38.88 -6.11
N LYS A 431 -18.04 38.51 -5.61
CA LYS A 431 -18.32 37.14 -5.15
C LYS A 431 -18.11 36.12 -6.26
N LYS A 432 -18.58 36.42 -7.47
CA LYS A 432 -18.45 35.53 -8.63
C LYS A 432 -16.99 35.38 -9.07
N ILE A 433 -16.24 36.47 -9.16
CA ILE A 433 -14.80 36.47 -9.46
C ILE A 433 -14.04 35.66 -8.41
N ARG A 434 -14.31 35.88 -7.12
CA ARG A 434 -13.69 35.13 -6.02
C ARG A 434 -14.00 33.64 -6.08
N ASN A 435 -15.24 33.27 -6.41
CA ASN A 435 -15.61 31.87 -6.60
C ASN A 435 -14.88 31.24 -7.80
N LEU A 436 -14.73 31.98 -8.90
CA LEU A 436 -13.98 31.52 -10.07
C LEU A 436 -12.49 31.35 -9.73
N GLN A 437 -11.90 32.28 -8.99
CA GLN A 437 -10.51 32.21 -8.52
C GLN A 437 -10.30 30.96 -7.65
N VAL A 438 -11.13 30.75 -6.63
CA VAL A 438 -11.03 29.54 -5.77
C VAL A 438 -11.23 28.26 -6.58
N ARG A 439 -12.13 28.25 -7.56
CA ARG A 439 -12.33 27.10 -8.45
C ARG A 439 -11.10 26.85 -9.33
N LEU A 440 -10.46 27.91 -9.82
CA LEU A 440 -9.24 27.82 -10.61
C LEU A 440 -8.08 27.28 -9.77
N GLU A 441 -7.83 27.84 -8.59
CA GLU A 441 -6.78 27.38 -7.66
C GLU A 441 -6.95 25.89 -7.29
N ARG A 442 -8.20 25.44 -7.10
CA ARG A 442 -8.49 24.01 -6.87
C ARG A 442 -8.16 23.15 -8.09
N LYS A 443 -8.50 23.61 -9.31
CA LYS A 443 -8.17 22.89 -10.55
C LYS A 443 -6.66 22.84 -10.78
N GLU A 444 -5.94 23.92 -10.51
CA GLU A 444 -4.48 23.98 -10.61
C GLU A 444 -3.80 22.99 -9.66
N LYS A 445 -4.28 22.86 -8.42
CA LYS A 445 -3.79 21.84 -7.47
C LYS A 445 -3.99 20.43 -8.03
N VAL A 446 -5.19 20.12 -8.50
CA VAL A 446 -5.48 18.82 -9.10
C VAL A 446 -4.61 18.55 -10.33
N LEU A 447 -4.33 19.57 -11.15
CA LEU A 447 -3.42 19.43 -12.29
C LEU A 447 -1.98 19.11 -11.85
N LYS A 448 -1.49 19.73 -10.77
CA LYS A 448 -0.18 19.39 -10.19
C LYS A 448 -0.12 17.95 -9.71
N ASP A 449 -1.18 17.47 -9.03
CA ASP A 449 -1.25 16.07 -8.60
C ASP A 449 -1.20 15.10 -9.81
N TYR A 450 -1.82 15.48 -10.94
CA TYR A 450 -1.72 14.72 -12.19
C TYR A 450 -0.31 14.78 -12.82
N GLU A 451 0.35 15.94 -12.80
CA GLU A 451 1.73 16.09 -13.27
C GLU A 451 2.67 15.17 -12.48
N GLU A 452 2.56 15.15 -11.14
CA GLU A 452 3.31 14.26 -10.25
C GLU A 452 3.02 12.78 -10.55
N SER A 453 1.75 12.42 -10.74
CA SER A 453 1.35 11.04 -11.09
C SER A 453 1.94 10.59 -12.43
N VAL A 454 1.99 11.48 -13.41
CA VAL A 454 2.59 11.20 -14.72
C VAL A 454 4.11 11.06 -14.61
N GLU A 455 4.77 11.87 -13.77
CA GLU A 455 6.20 11.73 -13.50
C GLU A 455 6.53 10.40 -12.83
N GLN A 456 5.74 9.98 -11.84
CA GLN A 456 5.86 8.66 -11.21
C GLN A 456 5.68 7.53 -12.23
N LEU A 457 4.71 7.65 -13.15
CA LEU A 457 4.52 6.68 -14.22
C LEU A 457 5.74 6.60 -15.15
N ARG A 458 6.35 7.75 -15.49
CA ARG A 458 7.58 7.77 -16.31
C ARG A 458 8.75 7.09 -15.59
N GLN A 459 8.90 7.32 -14.29
CA GLN A 459 9.93 6.67 -13.48
C GLN A 459 9.71 5.16 -13.38
N SER A 460 8.46 4.72 -13.16
CA SER A 460 8.07 3.31 -13.15
C SER A 460 8.30 2.63 -14.51
N GLN A 461 7.99 3.31 -15.61
CA GLN A 461 8.29 2.81 -16.94
C GLN A 461 9.79 2.67 -17.18
N ALA A 462 10.60 3.62 -16.69
CA ALA A 462 12.05 3.55 -16.81
C ALA A 462 12.64 2.41 -15.97
N SER A 463 12.16 2.17 -14.75
CA SER A 463 12.60 1.03 -13.93
C SER A 463 12.18 -0.31 -14.55
N LEU A 464 10.97 -0.40 -15.11
CA LEU A 464 10.52 -1.59 -15.82
C LEU A 464 11.42 -1.91 -17.02
N ARG A 465 11.81 -0.90 -17.82
CA ARG A 465 12.74 -1.10 -18.94
C ARG A 465 14.10 -1.63 -18.48
N ARG A 466 14.66 -1.10 -17.38
CA ARG A 466 15.90 -1.63 -16.80
C ARG A 466 15.76 -3.08 -16.36
N CYS A 467 14.66 -3.41 -15.68
CA CYS A 467 14.38 -4.79 -15.27
C CYS A 467 14.24 -5.73 -16.48
N GLN A 468 13.61 -5.27 -17.56
CA GLN A 468 13.52 -6.03 -18.81
C GLN A 468 14.90 -6.27 -19.45
N GLU A 469 15.77 -5.26 -19.46
CA GLU A 469 17.15 -5.38 -19.93
C GLU A 469 17.96 -6.37 -19.07
N GLU A 470 17.83 -6.28 -17.74
CA GLU A 470 18.46 -7.23 -16.80
C GLU A 470 17.96 -8.67 -17.02
N MET A 471 16.66 -8.87 -17.23
CA MET A 471 16.10 -10.17 -17.55
C MET A 471 16.64 -10.72 -18.88
N SER A 472 16.72 -9.90 -19.93
CA SER A 472 17.32 -10.29 -21.21
C SER A 472 18.79 -10.70 -21.04
N ASN A 473 19.56 -9.97 -20.22
CA ASN A 473 20.95 -10.31 -19.96
C ASN A 473 21.09 -11.66 -19.23
N LEU A 474 20.24 -11.90 -18.22
CA LEU A 474 20.21 -13.17 -17.49
C LEU A 474 19.77 -14.34 -18.38
N GLU A 475 18.81 -14.11 -19.29
CA GLU A 475 18.43 -15.07 -20.31
C GLU A 475 19.64 -15.42 -21.18
N ASP A 476 20.36 -14.42 -21.70
CA ASP A 476 21.56 -14.65 -22.52
C ASP A 476 22.66 -15.40 -21.74
N GLU A 477 22.87 -15.07 -20.46
CA GLU A 477 23.79 -15.80 -19.57
C GLU A 477 23.37 -17.26 -19.37
N ALA A 478 22.08 -17.52 -19.19
CA ALA A 478 21.56 -18.86 -19.06
C ALA A 478 21.75 -19.68 -20.35
N HIS A 479 21.55 -19.07 -21.52
CA HIS A 479 21.82 -19.70 -22.81
C HIS A 479 23.30 -20.02 -22.98
N ARG A 480 24.20 -19.05 -22.72
CA ARG A 480 25.66 -19.28 -22.74
C ARG A 480 26.08 -20.40 -21.79
N GLY A 481 25.56 -20.40 -20.56
CA GLY A 481 25.83 -21.45 -19.59
C GLY A 481 25.28 -22.83 -20.00
N ALA A 482 24.19 -22.88 -20.76
CA ALA A 482 23.66 -24.12 -21.32
C ALA A 482 24.56 -24.66 -22.44
N GLU A 483 25.07 -23.79 -23.32
CA GLU A 483 26.03 -24.14 -24.36
C GLU A 483 27.35 -24.68 -23.77
N GLU A 484 27.91 -24.00 -22.77
CA GLU A 484 29.11 -24.47 -22.06
C GLU A 484 28.89 -25.85 -21.42
N LYS A 485 27.74 -26.05 -20.75
CA LYS A 485 27.38 -27.37 -20.18
C LYS A 485 27.29 -28.45 -21.26
N ALA A 486 26.75 -28.13 -22.44
CA ALA A 486 26.67 -29.07 -23.55
C ALA A 486 28.06 -29.45 -24.07
N LEU A 487 28.94 -28.46 -24.27
CA LEU A 487 30.33 -28.67 -24.69
C LEU A 487 31.12 -29.51 -23.68
N LEU A 488 30.96 -29.24 -22.39
CA LEU A 488 31.62 -30.01 -21.32
C LEU A 488 31.12 -31.46 -21.27
N ARG A 489 29.83 -31.70 -21.45
CA ARG A 489 29.28 -33.06 -21.56
C ARG A 489 29.88 -33.81 -22.74
N GLU A 490 29.94 -33.17 -23.90
CA GLU A 490 30.53 -33.76 -25.10
C GLU A 490 32.03 -34.07 -24.91
N ALA A 491 32.79 -33.18 -24.28
CA ALA A 491 34.20 -33.42 -23.95
C ALA A 491 34.38 -34.59 -22.97
N LEU A 492 33.49 -34.69 -21.96
CA LEU A 492 33.49 -35.79 -20.99
C LEU A 492 33.16 -37.14 -21.66
N GLU A 493 32.17 -37.18 -22.55
CA GLU A 493 31.84 -38.36 -23.34
C GLU A 493 33.02 -38.81 -24.22
N ARG A 494 33.67 -37.88 -24.93
CA ARG A 494 34.88 -38.17 -25.72
C ARG A 494 35.98 -38.79 -24.87
N MET A 495 36.22 -38.24 -23.67
CA MET A 495 37.28 -38.71 -22.78
C MET A 495 36.94 -40.08 -22.17
N GLN A 496 35.67 -40.35 -21.88
CA GLN A 496 35.20 -41.69 -21.49
C GLN A 496 35.41 -42.73 -22.60
N LEU A 497 35.05 -42.38 -23.84
CA LEU A 497 35.30 -43.22 -25.02
C LEU A 497 36.79 -43.56 -25.17
N GLN A 498 37.69 -42.57 -25.02
CA GLN A 498 39.13 -42.78 -25.05
C GLN A 498 39.62 -43.70 -23.91
N LEU A 499 39.14 -43.46 -22.69
CA LEU A 499 39.47 -44.27 -21.53
C LEU A 499 39.05 -45.74 -21.73
N ASP A 500 37.87 -45.97 -22.29
CA ASP A 500 37.38 -47.32 -22.54
C ASP A 500 38.14 -48.03 -23.67
N GLN A 501 38.55 -47.30 -24.71
CA GLN A 501 39.48 -47.81 -25.72
C GLN A 501 40.82 -48.21 -25.09
N GLU A 502 41.41 -47.36 -24.25
CA GLU A 502 42.65 -47.65 -23.51
C GLU A 502 42.50 -48.87 -22.60
N LYS A 503 41.38 -49.00 -21.86
CA LYS A 503 41.09 -50.19 -21.05
C LYS A 503 41.06 -51.44 -21.92
N ARG A 504 40.39 -51.41 -23.07
CA ARG A 504 40.33 -52.54 -24.02
C ARG A 504 41.73 -52.89 -24.54
N LEU A 505 42.53 -51.90 -24.94
CA LEU A 505 43.92 -52.10 -25.40
C LEU A 505 44.81 -52.69 -24.29
N ARG A 506 44.71 -52.18 -23.05
CA ARG A 506 45.45 -52.72 -21.90
C ARG A 506 45.04 -54.16 -21.57
N GLN A 507 43.76 -54.49 -21.67
CA GLN A 507 43.28 -55.86 -21.51
C GLN A 507 43.81 -56.78 -22.60
N ALA A 508 43.80 -56.33 -23.87
CA ALA A 508 44.39 -57.07 -24.98
C ALA A 508 45.91 -57.29 -24.78
N ALA A 509 46.65 -56.25 -24.37
CA ALA A 509 48.07 -56.34 -24.08
C ALA A 509 48.38 -57.29 -22.90
N LYS A 510 47.53 -57.31 -21.87
CA LYS A 510 47.64 -58.29 -20.77
C LYS A 510 47.45 -59.73 -21.25
N ARG A 511 46.52 -59.97 -22.19
CA ARG A 511 46.31 -61.29 -22.81
C ARG A 511 47.46 -61.70 -23.74
N HIS A 512 48.14 -60.72 -24.35
CA HIS A 512 49.30 -60.93 -25.23
C HIS A 512 50.66 -60.94 -24.53
N LYS A 513 50.75 -60.89 -23.19
CA LYS A 513 52.02 -61.13 -22.49
C LYS A 513 52.50 -62.56 -22.82
N PRO A 514 53.63 -62.76 -23.54
CA PRO A 514 54.13 -64.09 -23.82
C PRO A 514 54.55 -64.74 -22.51
N GLY A 515 53.96 -65.89 -22.21
CA GLY A 515 54.53 -66.83 -21.26
C GLY A 515 55.94 -67.19 -21.73
N ALA A 516 56.88 -67.17 -20.78
CA ALA A 516 58.30 -67.42 -20.98
C ALA A 516 58.59 -68.62 -21.91
N THR A 517 59.34 -68.37 -22.98
CA THR A 517 60.12 -69.41 -23.67
C THR A 517 61.54 -68.89 -23.85
N LYS A 518 62.48 -69.63 -23.27
CA LYS A 518 63.93 -69.40 -23.34
C LYS A 518 64.38 -69.48 -24.80
N THR A 519 65.21 -68.52 -25.24
CA THR A 519 66.33 -68.80 -26.15
C THR A 519 67.37 -67.69 -26.07
N LEU A 520 68.61 -68.11 -25.79
CA LEU A 520 69.86 -67.41 -26.06
C LEU A 520 69.86 -66.79 -27.48
N CYS A 521 70.40 -65.57 -27.64
CA CYS A 521 71.68 -65.39 -28.33
C CYS A 521 72.19 -63.94 -28.27
N SER A 522 73.52 -63.88 -28.24
CA SER A 522 74.47 -62.78 -28.14
C SER A 522 74.38 -61.69 -29.23
N GLY A 523 74.77 -60.46 -28.87
CA GLY A 523 75.28 -59.47 -29.83
C GLY A 523 75.18 -58.00 -29.41
N LYS A 524 76.21 -57.48 -28.73
CA LYS A 524 76.62 -56.05 -28.79
C LYS A 524 77.77 -55.95 -29.82
N PRO A 525 78.15 -54.78 -30.40
CA PRO A 525 77.93 -53.41 -29.89
C PRO A 525 77.65 -52.28 -30.93
N LYS A 526 77.40 -51.06 -30.39
CA LYS A 526 78.09 -49.78 -30.70
C LYS A 526 77.25 -48.58 -31.22
N ALA A 527 76.90 -47.72 -30.25
CA ALA A 527 77.08 -46.26 -30.17
C ALA A 527 76.81 -45.32 -31.36
N ARG A 528 75.84 -44.41 -31.16
CA ARG A 528 75.91 -42.92 -31.24
C ARG A 528 74.53 -42.43 -30.74
N GLY A 529 74.35 -41.54 -29.77
CA GLY A 529 75.11 -40.35 -29.39
C GLY A 529 74.23 -39.14 -29.73
N GLY A 530 73.55 -38.55 -28.72
CA GLY A 530 72.73 -37.35 -28.92
C GLY A 530 71.75 -37.09 -27.78
N ALA A 531 72.21 -36.39 -26.75
CA ALA A 531 71.44 -35.93 -25.60
C ALA A 531 71.10 -34.43 -25.74
N ALA A 532 69.91 -34.04 -25.30
CA ALA A 532 69.55 -32.75 -24.69
C ALA A 532 68.09 -32.90 -24.18
N ARG A 533 67.75 -33.01 -22.88
CA ARG A 533 67.81 -32.01 -21.78
C ARG A 533 67.35 -30.64 -22.27
N LEU A 534 66.45 -29.89 -21.64
CA LEU A 534 65.90 -29.84 -20.29
C LEU A 534 64.85 -28.71 -20.31
N GLY A 535 63.88 -28.69 -19.39
CA GLY A 535 63.25 -27.43 -19.00
C GLY A 535 61.77 -27.52 -18.62
N ARG A 536 61.49 -27.84 -17.36
CA ARG A 536 60.27 -27.34 -16.69
C ARG A 536 60.53 -25.87 -16.32
N SER A 537 59.54 -25.01 -16.46
CA SER A 537 59.43 -23.79 -15.64
C SER A 537 57.96 -23.54 -15.32
N TRP A 538 57.72 -23.24 -14.05
CA TRP A 538 56.46 -22.77 -13.51
C TRP A 538 56.21 -21.30 -13.88
N GLU A 539 54.94 -20.92 -13.71
CA GLU A 539 54.45 -19.62 -13.22
C GLU A 539 54.26 -18.40 -14.16
N GLN A 540 52.97 -18.04 -14.25
CA GLN A 540 52.34 -16.73 -13.98
C GLN A 540 52.17 -15.65 -15.06
N HIS A 541 50.91 -15.21 -15.11
CA HIS A 541 50.34 -13.90 -15.48
C HIS A 541 50.28 -13.48 -16.97
N HIS A 542 49.05 -13.38 -17.48
CA HIS A 542 48.33 -12.13 -17.83
C HIS A 542 46.92 -12.55 -18.28
N ARG A 543 45.82 -12.19 -17.58
CA ARG A 543 45.09 -10.92 -17.59
C ARG A 543 44.72 -10.40 -18.99
N ASP A 544 43.42 -10.15 -19.10
CA ASP A 544 42.72 -9.26 -20.03
C ASP A 544 42.40 -9.82 -21.42
N LEU A 545 41.11 -10.05 -21.72
CA LEU A 545 40.30 -9.13 -22.52
C LEU A 545 38.95 -9.75 -22.97
N HIS A 546 37.92 -8.92 -22.76
CA HIS A 546 36.59 -8.83 -23.38
C HIS A 546 35.51 -9.86 -23.06
#